data_AF-A0A5P3XI82-F1
#
_entry.id   AF-A0A5P3XI82-F1
#
_cell.length_a   1.000
_cell.length_b   1.000
_cell.length_c   1.000
_cell.angle_alpha   90.00
_cell.angle_beta   90.00
_cell.angle_gamma   90.00
#
_symmetry.space_group_name_H-M   'P 1'
#
loop_
_entity.id
_entity.type
_entity.pdbx_description
1 polymer ?
#
loop_
_entity_poly.entity_id
_entity_poly.type
_entity_poly.pdbx_seq_one_letter_code
_entity_poly.pdbx_strand_id
1 'polypeptide(L)'
;MKLVDYIKDNLIFLIINFMIIFILSIGLLASNVSYQLIFLLIVIWVGPFLSYMIIDFRRKKKYFDNVISICENLDKKFLLSEVIGKPKNLNEYLIYDILKETNKSMRDNVNYYKNMQNDYKEYIETWVHEIKTPIASTMLFVENNSDTIPGYIKEELQKIEDYVEQVLYYSRSNNVNKDYIVKSFSLENSIRKVIRKNARSCINKKITINIGNIDHTVYSDPKWVEFIINQIVVNSIKYSKNENPSINLDCVVNKNNIVLNIVDNGVGICERDICRVFEKGFTGENGRTYSKSTGIGLYVPTAKPIFHSDRGFQYTSKIFKSKLDNISATQSMSRVGRCIDNGPMEGFWGSLKSEMYYLKKFQTFDELKLAIDNYIDFYNNKRLQKKLKGLSPMEYREQTLVA
;
A
#
# COMPACT_ATOMS: atom_id res chain seq x y z
N MET A 1 4.82 -32.41 11.10
CA MET A 1 5.85 -33.50 11.09
C MET A 1 5.21 -34.89 10.89
N LYS A 2 5.72 -35.75 9.99
CA LYS A 2 5.20 -37.12 9.81
C LYS A 2 5.88 -38.09 10.79
N LEU A 3 5.19 -39.18 11.15
CA LEU A 3 5.73 -40.20 12.06
C LEU A 3 6.97 -40.90 11.48
N VAL A 4 6.98 -41.12 10.16
CA VAL A 4 8.09 -41.76 9.45
C VAL A 4 9.38 -40.95 9.60
N ASP A 5 9.30 -39.62 9.50
CA ASP A 5 10.47 -38.75 9.62
C ASP A 5 11.04 -38.80 11.04
N TYR A 6 10.18 -38.86 12.05
CA TYR A 6 10.59 -38.99 13.45
C TYR A 6 11.27 -40.33 13.75
N ILE A 7 10.76 -41.43 13.19
CA ILE A 7 11.38 -42.75 13.35
C ILE A 7 12.75 -42.78 12.67
N LYS A 8 12.90 -42.16 11.49
CA LYS A 8 14.18 -42.04 10.80
C LYS A 8 15.20 -41.23 11.62
N ASP A 9 14.78 -40.13 12.22
CA ASP A 9 15.63 -39.29 13.06
C ASP A 9 16.14 -40.04 14.30
N ASN A 10 15.36 -40.99 14.82
CA ASN A 10 15.70 -41.79 16.00
C ASN A 10 16.15 -43.24 15.64
N LEU A 11 16.48 -43.51 14.38
CA LEU A 11 16.75 -44.88 13.89
C LEU A 11 17.93 -45.54 14.62
N ILE A 12 19.04 -44.80 14.79
CA ILE A 12 20.24 -45.30 15.46
C ILE A 12 19.91 -45.69 16.91
N PHE A 13 19.16 -44.83 17.61
CA PHE A 13 18.73 -45.09 18.98
C PHE A 13 17.82 -46.32 19.07
N LEU A 14 16.89 -46.49 18.12
CA LEU A 14 16.03 -47.68 18.05
C LEU A 14 16.82 -48.97 17.80
N ILE A 15 17.81 -48.95 16.89
CA ILE A 15 18.67 -50.09 16.59
C ILE A 15 19.48 -50.50 17.82
N ILE A 16 20.08 -49.53 18.52
CA ILE A 16 20.86 -49.80 19.74
C ILE A 16 19.96 -50.44 20.82
N ASN A 17 18.77 -49.87 21.04
CA ASN A 17 17.81 -50.41 22.01
C ASN A 17 17.38 -51.85 21.65
N PHE A 18 17.13 -52.12 20.37
CA PHE A 18 16.80 -53.47 19.90
C PHE A 18 17.96 -54.45 20.11
N MET A 19 19.19 -54.06 19.76
CA MET A 19 20.40 -54.87 19.99
C MET A 19 20.59 -55.21 21.48
N ILE A 20 20.34 -54.26 22.38
CA ILE A 20 20.43 -54.48 23.83
C ILE A 20 19.40 -55.51 24.30
N ILE A 21 18.12 -55.36 23.90
CA ILE A 21 17.09 -56.36 24.25
C ILE A 21 17.46 -57.74 23.70
N PHE A 22 17.95 -57.80 22.46
CA PHE A 22 18.30 -59.04 21.79
C PHE A 22 19.42 -59.79 22.52
N ILE A 23 20.52 -59.09 22.85
CA ILE A 23 21.65 -59.66 23.60
C ILE A 23 21.21 -60.11 25.00
N LEU A 24 20.43 -59.29 25.72
CA LEU A 24 19.91 -59.64 27.05
C LEU A 24 19.00 -60.88 27.00
N SER A 25 18.14 -60.96 25.98
CA SER A 25 17.23 -62.10 25.82
C SER A 25 17.99 -63.40 25.56
N ILE A 26 19.05 -63.37 24.74
CA ILE A 26 19.93 -64.52 24.50
C ILE A 26 20.63 -64.96 25.80
N GLY A 27 21.18 -64.02 26.57
CA GLY A 27 21.85 -64.33 27.83
C GLY A 27 20.92 -64.96 28.89
N LEU A 28 19.68 -64.49 28.97
CA LEU A 28 18.66 -65.04 29.87
C LEU A 28 18.21 -66.44 29.46
N LEU A 29 18.09 -66.70 28.15
CA LEU A 29 17.80 -68.03 27.62
C LEU A 29 18.93 -69.02 27.90
N ALA A 30 20.19 -68.61 27.73
CA ALA A 30 21.36 -69.43 28.05
C ALA A 30 21.45 -69.79 29.54
N SER A 31 20.81 -69.00 30.40
CA SER A 31 20.76 -69.21 31.86
C SER A 31 19.55 -70.04 32.33
N ASN A 32 18.77 -70.63 31.41
CA ASN A 32 17.54 -71.40 31.71
C ASN A 32 16.46 -70.62 32.47
N VAL A 33 16.37 -69.30 32.29
CA VAL A 33 15.26 -68.49 32.84
C VAL A 33 13.96 -68.82 32.11
N SER A 34 12.84 -68.87 32.83
CA SER A 34 11.55 -69.18 32.22
C SER A 34 11.13 -68.10 31.20
N TYR A 35 10.55 -68.53 30.07
CA TYR A 35 10.08 -67.63 29.01
C TYR A 35 9.09 -66.56 29.50
N GLN A 36 8.28 -66.88 30.51
CA GLN A 36 7.33 -65.95 31.12
C GLN A 36 8.02 -64.78 31.82
N LEU A 37 9.14 -65.04 32.51
CA LEU A 37 9.95 -64.01 33.17
C LEU A 37 10.66 -63.12 32.15
N ILE A 38 11.19 -63.71 31.08
CA ILE A 38 11.83 -62.96 29.98
C ILE A 38 10.82 -62.02 29.33
N PHE A 39 9.61 -62.51 29.02
CA PHE A 39 8.54 -61.70 28.45
C PHE A 39 8.15 -60.53 29.36
N LEU A 40 7.99 -60.78 30.67
CA LEU A 40 7.66 -59.73 31.64
C LEU A 40 8.73 -58.61 31.66
N LEU A 41 10.01 -58.99 31.65
CA LEU A 41 11.13 -58.04 31.63
C LEU A 41 11.14 -57.19 30.35
N ILE A 42 10.86 -57.79 29.19
CA ILE A 42 10.73 -57.06 27.92
C ILE A 42 9.59 -56.06 28.01
N VAL A 43 8.42 -56.43 28.54
CA VAL A 43 7.28 -55.52 28.69
C VAL A 43 7.60 -54.35 29.61
N ILE A 44 8.27 -54.61 30.73
CA ILE A 44 8.69 -53.57 31.70
C ILE A 44 9.65 -52.58 31.05
N TRP A 45 10.49 -53.01 30.13
CA TRP A 45 11.45 -52.15 29.45
C TRP A 45 10.86 -51.41 28.25
N VAL A 46 10.11 -52.13 27.39
CA VAL A 46 9.54 -51.60 26.16
C VAL A 46 8.36 -50.65 26.44
N GLY A 47 7.55 -50.90 27.47
CA GLY A 47 6.38 -50.08 27.79
C GLY A 47 6.72 -48.60 28.07
N PRO A 48 7.56 -48.30 29.07
CA PRO A 48 8.01 -46.94 29.36
C PRO A 48 8.73 -46.31 28.17
N PHE A 49 9.56 -47.08 27.45
CA PHE A 49 10.27 -46.61 26.26
C PHE A 49 9.30 -46.13 25.16
N LEU A 50 8.30 -46.94 24.80
CA LEU A 50 7.29 -46.56 23.81
C LEU A 50 6.48 -45.36 24.28
N SER A 51 6.12 -45.30 25.57
CA SER A 51 5.38 -44.17 26.12
C SER A 51 6.18 -42.86 26.01
N TYR A 52 7.49 -42.90 26.28
CA TYR A 52 8.40 -41.77 26.13
C TYR A 52 8.46 -41.30 24.67
N MET A 53 8.67 -42.21 23.73
CA MET A 53 8.74 -41.90 22.30
C MET A 53 7.43 -41.28 21.79
N ILE A 54 6.28 -41.78 22.24
CA ILE A 54 4.97 -41.21 21.87
C ILE A 54 4.81 -39.79 22.41
N ILE A 55 5.21 -39.54 23.67
CA ILE A 55 5.15 -38.21 24.29
C ILE A 55 6.08 -37.24 23.57
N ASP A 56 7.32 -37.63 23.28
CA ASP A 56 8.30 -36.79 22.57
C ASP A 56 7.83 -36.46 21.15
N PHE A 57 7.33 -37.46 20.41
CA PHE A 57 6.76 -37.26 19.07
C PHE A 57 5.60 -36.25 19.10
N ARG A 58 4.62 -36.45 19.99
CA ARG A 58 3.45 -35.57 20.10
C ARG A 58 3.85 -34.13 20.44
N ARG A 59 4.82 -33.97 21.35
CA ARG A 59 5.37 -32.67 21.75
C ARG A 59 6.05 -31.95 20.58
N LYS A 60 7.00 -32.61 19.91
CA LYS A 60 7.73 -32.05 18.76
C LYS A 60 6.77 -31.71 17.61
N LYS A 61 5.84 -32.62 17.31
CA LYS A 61 4.83 -32.41 16.27
C LYS A 61 4.00 -31.16 16.57
N LYS A 62 3.48 -31.03 17.80
CA LYS A 62 2.70 -29.85 18.21
C LYS A 62 3.51 -28.55 18.09
N TYR A 63 4.78 -28.57 18.50
CA TYR A 63 5.65 -27.40 18.41
C TYR A 63 5.90 -26.98 16.96
N PHE A 64 6.36 -27.89 16.10
CA PHE A 64 6.68 -27.56 14.71
C PHE A 64 5.43 -27.21 13.89
N ASP A 65 4.31 -27.92 14.08
CA ASP A 65 3.07 -27.61 13.39
C ASP A 65 2.57 -26.19 13.78
N ASN A 66 2.76 -25.77 15.04
CA ASN A 66 2.48 -24.40 15.48
C ASN A 66 3.41 -23.36 14.83
N VAL A 67 4.73 -23.61 14.84
CA VAL A 67 5.72 -22.70 14.22
C VAL A 67 5.46 -22.52 12.73
N ILE A 68 5.17 -23.62 12.01
CA ILE A 68 4.85 -23.61 10.58
C ILE A 68 3.57 -22.81 10.34
N SER A 69 2.50 -23.10 11.10
CA SER A 69 1.24 -22.37 10.99
C SER A 69 1.42 -20.86 11.23
N ILE A 70 2.23 -20.46 12.20
CA ILE A 70 2.53 -19.05 12.45
C ILE A 70 3.29 -18.45 11.26
N CYS A 71 4.30 -19.14 10.75
CA CYS A 71 5.10 -18.69 9.61
C CYS A 71 4.27 -18.51 8.33
N GLU A 72 3.36 -19.43 8.02
CA GLU A 72 2.49 -19.36 6.85
C GLU A 72 1.49 -18.21 6.91
N ASN A 73 1.00 -17.87 8.11
CA ASN A 73 0.02 -16.81 8.32
C ASN A 73 0.65 -15.43 8.56
N LEU A 74 1.98 -15.32 8.60
CA LEU A 74 2.68 -14.06 8.81
C LEU A 74 2.94 -13.32 7.49
N ASP A 75 2.44 -12.09 7.39
CA ASP A 75 2.74 -11.19 6.26
C ASP A 75 4.26 -10.98 6.09
N LYS A 76 4.97 -10.85 7.21
CA LYS A 76 6.42 -10.61 7.27
C LYS A 76 7.10 -11.74 8.02
N LYS A 77 7.64 -12.70 7.27
CA LYS A 77 8.26 -13.93 7.81
C LYS A 77 9.43 -13.66 8.77
N PHE A 78 10.18 -12.58 8.57
CA PHE A 78 11.28 -12.19 9.47
C PHE A 78 10.83 -11.72 10.86
N LEU A 79 9.53 -11.70 11.16
CA LEU A 79 8.99 -11.46 12.50
C LEU A 79 8.70 -12.75 13.27
N LEU A 80 8.96 -13.92 12.67
CA LEU A 80 8.61 -15.22 13.25
C LEU A 80 9.14 -15.41 14.67
N SER A 81 10.41 -15.04 14.91
CA SER A 81 11.06 -15.16 16.22
C SER A 81 10.45 -14.29 17.31
N GLU A 82 9.69 -13.24 16.97
CA GLU A 82 8.99 -12.38 17.93
C GLU A 82 7.62 -12.94 18.33
N VAL A 83 7.05 -13.80 17.49
CA VAL A 83 5.70 -14.36 17.66
C VAL A 83 5.74 -15.74 18.29
N ILE A 84 6.74 -16.55 17.95
CA ILE A 84 6.89 -17.87 18.57
C ILE A 84 7.32 -17.73 20.04
N GLY A 85 6.72 -18.56 20.89
CA GLY A 85 7.12 -18.63 22.30
C GLY A 85 8.52 -19.21 22.47
N LYS A 86 9.24 -18.75 23.51
CA LYS A 86 10.57 -19.27 23.86
C LYS A 86 10.46 -20.77 24.23
N PRO A 87 11.10 -21.68 23.50
CA PRO A 87 11.03 -23.10 23.78
C PRO A 87 11.83 -23.47 25.03
N LYS A 88 11.48 -24.60 25.66
CA LYS A 88 12.12 -25.10 26.88
C LYS A 88 13.25 -26.10 26.61
N ASN A 89 13.19 -26.83 25.49
CA ASN A 89 14.23 -27.80 25.14
C ASN A 89 15.46 -27.08 24.60
N LEU A 90 16.66 -27.57 24.95
CA LEU A 90 17.93 -26.98 24.54
C LEU A 90 18.06 -26.85 23.01
N ASN A 91 17.75 -27.92 22.27
CA ASN A 91 17.88 -27.93 20.80
C ASN A 91 16.93 -26.93 20.14
N GLU A 92 15.68 -26.86 20.61
CA GLU A 92 14.69 -25.90 20.13
C GLU A 92 15.10 -24.47 20.50
N TYR A 93 15.68 -24.27 21.68
CA TYR A 93 16.19 -22.98 22.14
C TYR A 93 17.34 -22.48 21.27
N LEU A 94 18.29 -23.36 20.92
CA LEU A 94 19.40 -23.01 20.04
C LEU A 94 18.90 -22.57 18.66
N ILE A 95 17.94 -23.29 18.08
CA ILE A 95 17.31 -22.93 16.81
C ILE A 95 16.57 -21.59 16.94
N TYR A 96 15.80 -21.41 18.02
CA TYR A 96 15.11 -20.16 18.31
C TYR A 96 16.08 -18.97 18.40
N ASP A 97 17.24 -19.15 19.04
CA ASP A 97 18.23 -18.10 19.23
C ASP A 97 18.90 -17.71 17.89
N ILE A 98 19.28 -18.68 17.07
CA ILE A 98 19.78 -18.46 15.71
C ILE A 98 18.72 -17.76 14.85
N LEU A 99 17.46 -18.22 14.93
CA LEU A 99 16.35 -17.61 14.20
C LEU A 99 16.11 -16.16 14.66
N LYS A 100 16.27 -15.87 15.95
CA LYS A 100 16.14 -14.54 16.50
C LYS A 100 17.23 -13.60 15.97
N GLU A 101 18.48 -14.03 15.95
CA GLU A 101 19.59 -13.22 15.44
C GLU A 101 19.48 -12.99 13.92
N THR A 102 19.14 -14.02 13.15
CA THR A 102 18.93 -13.90 11.69
C THR A 102 17.76 -12.97 11.36
N ASN A 103 16.63 -13.11 12.06
CA ASN A 103 15.48 -12.22 11.90
C ASN A 103 15.78 -10.78 12.31
N LYS A 104 16.55 -10.58 13.39
CA LYS A 104 17.02 -9.24 13.80
C LYS A 104 17.87 -8.60 12.70
N SER A 105 18.87 -9.31 12.19
CA SER A 105 19.71 -8.83 11.07
C SER A 105 18.89 -8.49 9.82
N MET A 106 17.91 -9.33 9.48
CA MET A 106 17.00 -9.06 8.35
C MET A 106 16.14 -7.81 8.60
N ARG A 107 15.59 -7.66 9.80
CA ARG A 107 14.79 -6.50 10.18
C ARG A 107 15.62 -5.22 10.13
N ASP A 108 16.86 -5.27 10.58
CA ASP A 108 17.79 -4.13 10.56
C ASP A 108 18.13 -3.75 9.12
N ASN A 109 18.37 -4.72 8.22
CA ASN A 109 18.55 -4.47 6.78
C ASN A 109 17.30 -3.84 6.14
N VAL A 110 16.10 -4.34 6.44
CA VAL A 110 14.85 -3.77 5.92
C VAL A 110 14.65 -2.34 6.43
N ASN A 111 14.94 -2.09 7.71
CA ASN A 111 14.85 -0.75 8.28
C ASN A 111 15.89 0.20 7.67
N TYR A 112 17.10 -0.27 7.38
CA TYR A 112 18.13 0.51 6.70
C TYR A 112 17.64 1.03 5.34
N TYR A 113 17.14 0.15 4.47
CA TYR A 113 16.62 0.56 3.16
C TYR A 113 15.38 1.46 3.27
N LYS A 114 14.52 1.22 4.26
CA LYS A 114 13.34 2.06 4.51
C LYS A 114 13.75 3.47 4.96
N ASN A 115 14.74 3.58 5.84
CA ASN A 115 15.26 4.86 6.30
C ASN A 115 15.94 5.59 5.15
N MET A 116 16.82 4.93 4.40
CA MET A 116 17.42 5.52 3.18
C MET A 116 16.37 6.05 2.20
N GLN A 117 15.26 5.34 2.01
CA GLN A 117 14.17 5.79 1.14
C GLN A 117 13.48 7.05 1.69
N ASN A 118 13.27 7.13 3.00
CA ASN A 118 12.70 8.31 3.64
C ASN A 118 13.66 9.50 3.58
N ASP A 119 14.94 9.29 3.88
CA ASP A 119 15.97 10.33 3.83
C ASP A 119 16.10 10.89 2.41
N TYR A 120 16.05 10.01 1.39
CA TYR A 120 16.03 10.44 -0.01
C TYR A 120 14.77 11.25 -0.35
N LYS A 121 13.61 10.88 0.18
CA LYS A 121 12.37 11.66 -0.01
C LYS A 121 12.52 13.06 0.59
N GLU A 122 12.94 13.15 1.84
CA GLU A 122 13.11 14.41 2.58
C GLU A 122 14.15 15.32 1.91
N TYR A 123 15.25 14.72 1.42
CA TYR A 123 16.25 15.42 0.63
C TYR A 123 15.65 16.02 -0.65
N ILE A 124 14.88 15.24 -1.43
CA ILE A 124 14.24 15.73 -2.66
C ILE A 124 13.21 16.83 -2.34
N GLU A 125 12.41 16.68 -1.28
CA GLU A 125 11.45 17.71 -0.87
C GLU A 125 12.16 19.02 -0.51
N THR A 126 13.20 18.96 0.32
CA THR A 126 14.02 20.12 0.70
C THR A 126 14.67 20.77 -0.52
N TRP A 127 15.29 19.96 -1.40
CA TRP A 127 15.93 20.43 -2.62
C TRP A 127 14.94 21.13 -3.58
N VAL A 128 13.72 20.61 -3.71
CA VAL A 128 12.65 21.26 -4.48
C VAL A 128 12.29 22.62 -3.88
N HIS A 129 12.13 22.72 -2.55
CA HIS A 129 11.84 23.99 -1.89
C HIS A 129 12.96 25.01 -2.10
N GLU A 130 14.22 24.59 -1.97
CA GLU A 130 15.39 25.44 -2.19
C GLU A 130 15.50 25.93 -3.64
N ILE A 131 15.17 25.10 -4.64
CA ILE A 131 15.20 25.47 -6.06
C ILE A 131 14.02 26.34 -6.48
N LYS A 132 12.85 26.18 -5.88
CA LYS A 132 11.68 27.03 -6.19
C LYS A 132 11.94 28.51 -5.89
N THR A 133 12.70 28.80 -4.83
CA THR A 133 13.02 30.17 -4.42
C THR A 133 13.79 30.98 -5.48
N PRO A 134 14.96 30.53 -5.99
CA PRO A 134 15.67 31.24 -7.06
C PRO A 134 14.89 31.24 -8.38
N ILE A 135 14.11 30.20 -8.70
CA ILE A 135 13.22 30.20 -9.88
C ILE A 135 12.21 31.34 -9.77
N ALA A 136 11.51 31.46 -8.64
CA ALA A 136 10.52 32.52 -8.41
C ALA A 136 11.17 33.92 -8.47
N SER A 137 12.34 34.09 -7.85
CA SER A 137 13.10 35.35 -7.93
C SER A 137 13.46 35.71 -9.39
N THR A 138 13.93 34.72 -10.16
CA THR A 138 14.28 34.93 -11.57
C THR A 138 13.03 35.20 -12.41
N MET A 139 11.92 34.53 -12.12
CA MET A 139 10.62 34.76 -12.78
C MET A 139 10.15 36.21 -12.58
N LEU A 140 10.22 36.72 -11.34
CA LEU A 140 9.90 38.11 -11.01
C LEU A 140 10.82 39.11 -11.72
N PHE A 141 12.13 38.81 -11.78
CA PHE A 141 13.09 39.63 -12.51
C PHE A 141 12.75 39.72 -14.00
N VAL A 142 12.39 38.59 -14.62
CA VAL A 142 11.99 38.53 -16.03
C VAL A 142 10.66 39.25 -16.27
N GLU A 143 9.69 39.13 -15.35
CA GLU A 143 8.42 39.85 -15.45
C GLU A 143 8.59 41.37 -15.33
N ASN A 144 9.46 41.85 -14.44
CA ASN A 144 9.73 43.27 -14.28
C ASN A 144 10.52 43.88 -15.45
N ASN A 145 11.19 43.05 -16.26
CA ASN A 145 12.02 43.48 -17.39
C ASN A 145 11.49 42.89 -18.71
N SER A 146 10.17 42.76 -18.86
CA SER A 146 9.54 42.12 -20.02
C SER A 146 9.87 42.79 -21.35
N ASP A 147 10.23 44.07 -21.34
CA ASP A 147 10.51 44.86 -22.55
C ASP A 147 11.93 44.62 -23.07
N THR A 148 12.87 44.24 -22.19
CA THR A 148 14.28 44.02 -22.52
C THR A 148 14.63 42.54 -22.59
N ILE A 149 13.94 41.70 -21.84
CA ILE A 149 14.21 40.26 -21.77
C ILE A 149 13.28 39.53 -22.74
N PRO A 150 13.83 38.77 -23.71
CA PRO A 150 13.03 38.00 -24.63
C PRO A 150 12.10 37.01 -23.92
N GLY A 151 10.84 36.95 -24.37
CA GLY A 151 9.80 36.09 -23.78
C GLY A 151 10.12 34.59 -23.74
N TYR A 152 11.04 34.10 -24.59
CA TYR A 152 11.46 32.70 -24.56
C TYR A 152 12.18 32.33 -23.25
N ILE A 153 12.82 33.28 -22.57
CA ILE A 153 13.48 33.04 -21.27
C ILE A 153 12.44 32.70 -20.20
N LYS A 154 11.31 33.42 -20.20
CA LYS A 154 10.17 33.13 -19.33
C LYS A 154 9.61 31.73 -19.61
N GLU A 155 9.53 31.33 -20.87
CA GLU A 155 9.08 29.99 -21.26
C GLU A 155 10.05 28.89 -20.78
N GLU A 156 11.36 29.09 -20.85
CA GLU A 156 12.34 28.15 -20.32
C GLU A 156 12.31 28.06 -18.78
N LEU A 157 12.15 29.19 -18.07
CA LEU A 157 11.97 29.18 -16.61
C LEU A 157 10.70 28.41 -16.19
N GLN A 158 9.60 28.59 -16.92
CA GLN A 158 8.36 27.84 -16.67
C GLN A 158 8.55 26.33 -16.89
N LYS A 159 9.32 25.92 -17.91
CA LYS A 159 9.65 24.50 -18.13
C LYS A 159 10.47 23.92 -16.98
N ILE A 160 11.44 24.67 -16.45
CA ILE A 160 12.24 24.24 -15.30
C ILE A 160 11.32 24.06 -14.08
N GLU A 161 10.44 25.02 -13.82
CA GLU A 161 9.46 24.92 -12.73
C GLU A 161 8.59 23.67 -12.87
N ASP A 162 8.03 23.42 -14.07
CA ASP A 162 7.21 22.24 -14.34
C ASP A 162 7.99 20.92 -14.15
N TYR A 163 9.28 20.87 -14.49
CA TYR A 163 10.13 19.69 -14.23
C TYR A 163 10.39 19.49 -12.73
N VAL A 164 10.63 20.57 -11.99
CA VAL A 164 10.82 20.53 -10.53
C VAL A 164 9.54 20.04 -9.84
N GLU A 165 8.37 20.50 -10.29
CA GLU A 165 7.10 20.00 -9.77
C GLU A 165 6.89 18.53 -10.09
N GLN A 166 7.21 18.06 -11.30
CA GLN A 166 7.12 16.64 -11.65
C GLN A 166 7.98 15.76 -10.72
N VAL A 167 9.19 16.20 -10.38
CA VAL A 167 10.06 15.49 -9.44
C VAL A 167 9.42 15.39 -8.06
N LEU A 168 8.81 16.49 -7.57
CA LEU A 168 8.10 16.50 -6.29
C LEU A 168 6.92 15.53 -6.28
N TYR A 169 6.08 15.55 -7.33
CA TYR A 169 4.96 14.63 -7.45
C TYR A 169 5.45 13.17 -7.49
N TYR A 170 6.53 12.88 -8.21
CA TYR A 170 7.12 11.54 -8.28
C TYR A 170 7.63 11.07 -6.91
N SER A 171 8.34 11.93 -6.18
CA SER A 171 8.85 11.64 -4.83
C SER A 171 7.72 11.28 -3.86
N ARG A 172 6.59 11.98 -3.95
CA ARG A 172 5.40 11.75 -3.10
C ARG A 172 4.60 10.50 -3.50
N SER A 173 4.59 10.15 -4.78
CA SER A 173 3.70 9.11 -5.31
C SER A 173 4.05 7.67 -4.86
N ASN A 174 5.26 7.44 -4.34
CA ASN A 174 5.61 6.13 -3.77
C ASN A 174 4.92 5.83 -2.43
N ASN A 175 4.38 6.83 -1.72
CA ASN A 175 3.68 6.67 -0.44
C ASN A 175 2.34 7.42 -0.45
N VAL A 176 1.48 7.02 -1.40
CA VAL A 176 0.13 7.55 -1.68
C VAL A 176 -0.68 7.79 -0.40
N ASN A 177 -0.67 6.88 0.58
CA ASN A 177 -1.71 6.82 1.61
C ASN A 177 -1.77 7.97 2.63
N LYS A 178 -0.72 8.80 2.77
CA LYS A 178 -0.68 9.84 3.82
C LYS A 178 -0.99 11.25 3.33
N ASP A 179 -0.86 11.50 2.03
CA ASP A 179 -0.76 12.88 1.52
C ASP A 179 -1.99 13.32 0.70
N TYR A 180 -2.98 12.46 0.43
CA TYR A 180 -4.24 12.89 -0.25
C TYR A 180 -5.17 13.62 0.71
N ILE A 181 -5.65 14.78 0.26
CA ILE A 181 -6.76 15.49 0.87
C ILE A 181 -7.98 15.27 0.00
N VAL A 182 -8.71 14.19 0.28
CA VAL A 182 -9.97 13.91 -0.41
C VAL A 182 -11.01 14.94 0.03
N LYS A 183 -11.38 15.84 -0.87
CA LYS A 183 -12.46 16.81 -0.66
C LYS A 183 -13.38 16.87 -1.86
N SER A 184 -14.60 17.36 -1.68
CA SER A 184 -15.50 17.66 -2.78
C SER A 184 -15.00 18.88 -3.55
N PHE A 185 -14.91 18.79 -4.88
CA PHE A 185 -14.61 19.94 -5.74
C PHE A 185 -15.31 19.80 -7.10
N SER A 186 -15.50 20.94 -7.78
CA SER A 186 -16.03 20.98 -9.16
C SER A 186 -14.95 20.53 -10.13
N LEU A 187 -15.22 19.44 -10.84
CA LEU A 187 -14.34 18.89 -11.88
C LEU A 187 -14.18 19.89 -13.03
N GLU A 188 -15.25 20.61 -13.38
CA GLU A 188 -15.23 21.65 -14.39
C GLU A 188 -14.20 22.74 -14.08
N ASN A 189 -14.17 23.23 -12.84
CA ASN A 189 -13.23 24.28 -12.45
C ASN A 189 -11.77 23.81 -12.61
N SER A 190 -11.46 22.57 -12.22
CA SER A 190 -10.12 21.99 -12.40
C SER A 190 -9.77 21.81 -13.88
N ILE A 191 -10.69 21.30 -14.71
CA ILE A 191 -10.48 21.16 -16.16
C ILE A 191 -10.22 22.53 -16.80
N ARG A 192 -11.07 23.53 -16.51
CA ARG A 192 -10.92 24.88 -17.06
C ARG A 192 -9.60 25.54 -16.64
N LYS A 193 -9.16 25.29 -15.40
CA LYS A 193 -7.87 25.79 -14.90
C LYS A 193 -6.69 25.17 -15.67
N VAL A 194 -6.72 23.86 -15.93
CA VAL A 194 -5.70 23.18 -16.74
C VAL A 194 -5.69 23.67 -18.19
N ILE A 195 -6.87 23.86 -18.80
CA ILE A 195 -6.98 24.40 -20.17
C ILE A 195 -6.41 25.82 -20.23
N ARG A 196 -6.74 26.68 -19.26
CA ARG A 196 -6.18 28.04 -19.16
C ARG A 196 -4.66 28.02 -19.01
N LYS A 197 -4.10 27.13 -18.18
CA LYS A 197 -2.64 26.98 -18.02
C LYS A 197 -1.95 26.66 -19.36
N ASN A 198 -2.59 25.86 -20.22
CA ASN A 198 -2.02 25.42 -21.49
C ASN A 198 -2.52 26.21 -22.73
N ALA A 199 -3.30 27.28 -22.54
CA ALA A 199 -4.00 27.97 -23.63
C ALA A 199 -3.03 28.49 -24.72
N ARG A 200 -1.88 29.04 -24.33
CA ARG A 200 -0.89 29.57 -25.27
C ARG A 200 -0.34 28.48 -26.21
N SER A 201 -0.05 27.29 -25.66
CA SER A 201 0.41 26.14 -26.45
C SER A 201 -0.66 25.63 -27.41
N CYS A 202 -1.92 25.62 -26.98
CA CYS A 202 -3.05 25.26 -27.83
C CYS A 202 -3.23 26.25 -28.99
N ILE A 203 -3.13 27.56 -28.72
CA ILE A 203 -3.25 28.62 -29.73
C ILE A 203 -2.11 28.52 -30.75
N ASN A 204 -0.87 28.35 -30.28
CA ASN A 204 0.30 28.24 -31.15
C ASN A 204 0.18 27.05 -32.12
N LYS A 205 -0.38 25.93 -31.66
CA LYS A 205 -0.64 24.73 -32.48
C LYS A 205 -2.02 24.71 -33.15
N LYS A 206 -2.82 25.78 -33.03
CA LYS A 206 -4.18 25.89 -33.57
C LYS A 206 -5.10 24.72 -33.18
N ILE A 207 -5.00 24.27 -31.93
CA ILE A 207 -5.77 23.16 -31.39
C ILE A 207 -7.18 23.65 -31.01
N THR A 208 -8.20 22.96 -31.53
CA THR A 208 -9.60 23.20 -31.17
C THR A 208 -9.95 22.41 -29.91
N ILE A 209 -10.46 23.08 -28.87
CA ILE A 209 -10.85 22.43 -27.62
C ILE A 209 -12.37 22.37 -27.55
N ASN A 210 -12.93 21.16 -27.53
CA ASN A 210 -14.35 20.93 -27.39
C ASN A 210 -14.64 20.44 -25.96
N ILE A 211 -15.46 21.20 -25.24
CA ILE A 211 -15.86 20.87 -23.87
C ILE A 211 -17.32 20.43 -23.91
N GLY A 212 -17.57 19.16 -23.56
CA GLY A 212 -18.90 18.58 -23.43
C GLY A 212 -19.48 18.78 -22.03
N ASN A 213 -20.25 17.79 -21.57
CA ASN A 213 -20.80 17.79 -20.22
C ASN A 213 -19.70 17.47 -19.19
N ILE A 214 -19.29 18.46 -18.40
CA ILE A 214 -18.24 18.32 -17.38
C ILE A 214 -18.63 18.89 -16.01
N ASP A 215 -19.87 19.38 -15.85
CA ASP A 215 -20.37 19.99 -14.62
C ASP A 215 -20.73 18.92 -13.59
N HIS A 216 -19.70 18.41 -12.92
CA HIS A 216 -19.82 17.41 -11.88
C HIS A 216 -18.98 17.73 -10.66
N THR A 217 -19.52 17.42 -9.49
CA THR A 217 -18.78 17.46 -8.23
C THR A 217 -18.20 16.09 -7.93
N VAL A 218 -16.90 16.01 -7.68
CA VAL A 218 -16.16 14.76 -7.39
C VAL A 218 -15.46 14.85 -6.04
N TYR A 219 -15.23 13.71 -5.41
CA TYR A 219 -14.47 13.58 -4.17
C TYR A 219 -13.08 13.02 -4.46
N SER A 220 -12.07 13.88 -4.46
CA SER A 220 -10.66 13.48 -4.64
C SER A 220 -9.73 14.60 -4.15
N ASP A 221 -8.43 14.48 -4.38
CA ASP A 221 -7.49 15.57 -4.20
C ASP A 221 -7.43 16.42 -5.47
N PRO A 222 -7.86 17.70 -5.44
CA PRO A 222 -7.90 18.52 -6.64
C PRO A 222 -6.53 18.75 -7.24
N LYS A 223 -5.45 18.84 -6.45
CA LYS A 223 -4.10 19.08 -6.98
C LYS A 223 -3.63 17.88 -7.79
N TRP A 224 -3.86 16.67 -7.29
CA TRP A 224 -3.54 15.45 -8.01
C TRP A 224 -4.38 15.27 -9.27
N VAL A 225 -5.68 15.57 -9.21
CA VAL A 225 -6.55 15.50 -10.39
C VAL A 225 -6.13 16.54 -11.43
N GLU A 226 -5.85 17.78 -11.03
CA GLU A 226 -5.31 18.82 -11.92
C GLU A 226 -3.98 18.39 -12.55
N PHE A 227 -3.07 17.79 -11.78
CA PHE A 227 -1.79 17.28 -12.28
C PHE A 227 -1.99 16.19 -13.34
N ILE A 228 -2.85 15.20 -13.08
CA ILE A 228 -3.11 14.09 -14.01
C ILE A 228 -3.74 14.62 -15.31
N ILE A 229 -4.75 15.48 -15.21
CA ILE A 229 -5.40 16.07 -16.39
C ILE A 229 -4.37 16.89 -17.17
N ASN A 230 -3.52 17.66 -16.50
CA ASN A 230 -2.47 18.45 -17.15
C ASN A 230 -1.46 17.56 -17.90
N GLN A 231 -1.05 16.43 -17.34
CA GLN A 231 -0.16 15.50 -18.03
C GLN A 231 -0.80 14.94 -19.32
N ILE A 232 -2.08 14.56 -19.27
CA ILE A 232 -2.77 14.06 -20.46
C ILE A 232 -2.89 15.16 -21.51
N VAL A 233 -3.34 16.36 -21.12
CA VAL A 233 -3.49 17.50 -22.04
C VAL A 233 -2.17 17.91 -22.68
N VAL A 234 -1.08 18.02 -21.91
CA VAL A 234 0.26 18.35 -22.45
C VAL A 234 0.71 17.29 -23.46
N ASN A 235 0.45 16.01 -23.21
CA ASN A 235 0.78 14.95 -24.16
C ASN A 235 -0.08 15.04 -25.43
N SER A 236 -1.39 15.28 -25.31
CA SER A 236 -2.27 15.50 -26.47
C SER A 236 -1.83 16.70 -27.32
N ILE A 237 -1.38 17.79 -26.70
CA ILE A 237 -0.80 18.95 -27.41
C ILE A 237 0.53 18.55 -28.07
N LYS A 238 1.39 17.82 -27.38
CA LYS A 238 2.72 17.43 -27.88
C LYS A 238 2.62 16.55 -29.13
N TYR A 239 1.74 15.55 -29.10
CA TYR A 239 1.55 14.54 -30.14
C TYR A 239 0.41 14.86 -31.13
N SER A 240 -0.03 16.12 -31.17
CA SER A 240 -1.05 16.61 -32.10
C SER A 240 -0.60 16.49 -33.57
N LYS A 241 -1.53 16.20 -34.49
CA LYS A 241 -1.29 16.27 -35.93
C LYS A 241 -1.22 17.71 -36.43
N ASN A 242 -0.69 17.90 -37.65
CA ASN A 242 -0.61 19.23 -38.29
C ASN A 242 -1.96 19.68 -38.88
N GLU A 243 -2.88 18.75 -39.17
CA GLU A 243 -4.19 19.04 -39.76
C GLU A 243 -5.28 19.03 -38.69
N ASN A 244 -5.94 20.17 -38.50
CA ASN A 244 -7.09 20.38 -37.62
C ASN A 244 -7.01 19.64 -36.27
N PRO A 245 -5.96 19.89 -35.45
CA PRO A 245 -5.83 19.19 -34.18
C PRO A 245 -6.98 19.58 -33.23
N SER A 246 -7.56 18.59 -32.57
CA SER A 246 -8.70 18.75 -31.66
C SER A 246 -8.55 17.91 -30.41
N ILE A 247 -8.95 18.48 -29.27
CA ILE A 247 -9.03 17.77 -27.99
C ILE A 247 -10.47 17.90 -27.47
N ASN A 248 -11.13 16.77 -27.27
CA ASN A 248 -12.49 16.68 -26.75
C ASN A 248 -12.44 16.21 -25.29
N LEU A 249 -13.16 16.91 -24.42
CA LEU A 249 -13.29 16.55 -23.01
C LEU A 249 -14.77 16.41 -22.65
N ASP A 250 -15.15 15.23 -22.18
CA ASP A 250 -16.53 14.89 -21.79
C ASP A 250 -16.54 13.98 -20.56
N CYS A 251 -17.61 14.07 -19.76
CA CYS A 251 -17.83 13.17 -18.64
C CYS A 251 -19.03 12.26 -18.87
N VAL A 252 -18.86 11.00 -18.50
CA VAL A 252 -19.94 10.00 -18.46
C VAL A 252 -20.19 9.62 -17.01
N VAL A 253 -21.42 9.83 -16.55
CA VAL A 253 -21.85 9.44 -15.21
C VAL A 253 -22.37 8.01 -15.24
N ASN A 254 -21.70 7.11 -14.53
CA ASN A 254 -22.16 5.75 -14.29
C ASN A 254 -22.74 5.63 -12.88
N LYS A 255 -23.36 4.48 -12.57
CA LYS A 255 -23.96 4.21 -11.24
C LYS A 255 -23.01 4.47 -10.06
N ASN A 256 -21.72 4.17 -10.22
CA ASN A 256 -20.75 4.17 -9.12
C ASN A 256 -19.55 5.11 -9.34
N ASN A 257 -19.40 5.72 -10.52
CA ASN A 257 -18.27 6.58 -10.82
C ASN A 257 -18.58 7.60 -11.92
N ILE A 258 -17.73 8.61 -12.01
CA ILE A 258 -17.71 9.57 -13.11
C ILE A 258 -16.45 9.27 -13.92
N VAL A 259 -16.63 9.08 -15.22
CA VAL A 259 -15.54 8.82 -16.16
C VAL A 259 -15.28 10.09 -16.94
N LEU A 260 -14.10 10.68 -16.76
CA LEU A 260 -13.62 11.79 -17.59
C LEU A 260 -12.91 11.22 -18.81
N ASN A 261 -13.48 11.44 -19.98
CA ASN A 261 -12.89 11.11 -21.27
C ASN A 261 -12.11 12.33 -21.77
N ILE A 262 -10.86 12.10 -22.19
CA ILE A 262 -10.03 13.10 -22.86
C ILE A 262 -9.58 12.44 -24.16
N VAL A 263 -10.09 12.94 -25.29
CA VAL A 263 -9.88 12.33 -26.61
C VAL A 263 -9.17 13.34 -27.50
N ASP A 264 -8.00 12.99 -28.01
CA ASP A 264 -7.30 13.75 -29.05
C ASP A 264 -7.35 13.04 -30.41
N ASN A 265 -7.16 13.80 -31.49
CA ASN A 265 -7.06 13.28 -32.85
C ASN A 265 -5.60 13.19 -33.34
N GLY A 266 -4.63 13.07 -32.43
CA GLY A 266 -3.19 13.08 -32.68
C GLY A 266 -2.67 11.88 -33.47
N VAL A 267 -1.35 11.67 -33.43
CA VAL A 267 -0.67 10.58 -34.17
C VAL A 267 -1.06 9.17 -33.70
N GLY A 268 -1.72 9.06 -32.54
CA GLY A 268 -2.10 7.79 -31.94
C GLY A 268 -0.93 7.06 -31.28
N ILE A 269 -1.24 5.92 -30.65
CA ILE A 269 -0.27 5.05 -29.98
C ILE A 269 -0.29 3.69 -30.69
N CYS A 270 0.89 3.13 -30.98
CA CYS A 270 0.99 1.79 -31.58
C CYS A 270 0.38 0.75 -30.61
N GLU A 271 -0.40 -0.21 -31.11
CA GLU A 271 -1.08 -1.23 -30.29
C GLU A 271 -0.13 -1.98 -29.34
N ARG A 272 1.12 -2.23 -29.79
CA ARG A 272 2.14 -2.92 -28.98
C ARG A 272 2.63 -2.09 -27.78
N ASP A 273 2.51 -0.77 -27.86
CA ASP A 273 3.01 0.16 -26.85
C ASP A 273 1.91 0.57 -25.85
N ILE A 274 0.62 0.33 -26.14
CA ILE A 274 -0.52 0.74 -25.30
C ILE A 274 -0.37 0.29 -23.85
N CYS A 275 0.08 -0.95 -23.61
CA CYS A 275 0.24 -1.48 -22.25
C CYS A 275 1.43 -0.88 -21.50
N ARG A 276 2.37 -0.25 -22.21
CA ARG A 276 3.67 0.19 -21.68
C ARG A 276 3.77 1.70 -21.50
N VAL A 277 2.83 2.48 -22.03
CA VAL A 277 2.87 3.95 -21.94
C VAL A 277 2.85 4.49 -20.51
N PHE A 278 2.41 3.69 -19.53
CA PHE A 278 2.42 4.03 -18.11
C PHE A 278 3.68 3.54 -17.37
N GLU A 279 4.59 2.83 -18.04
CA GLU A 279 5.86 2.38 -17.44
C GLU A 279 6.84 3.55 -17.26
N LYS A 280 7.59 3.54 -16.16
CA LYS A 280 8.57 4.60 -15.86
C LYS A 280 9.64 4.68 -16.94
N GLY A 281 9.78 5.86 -17.56
CA GLY A 281 10.82 6.13 -18.55
C GLY A 281 10.54 5.54 -19.93
N PHE A 282 9.33 5.02 -20.16
CA PHE A 282 8.97 4.46 -21.45
C PHE A 282 8.74 5.57 -22.49
N THR A 283 9.40 5.42 -23.64
CA THR A 283 9.18 6.25 -24.82
C THR A 283 8.90 5.34 -26.00
N GLY A 284 7.65 5.36 -26.46
CA GLY A 284 7.21 4.60 -27.63
C GLY A 284 7.88 5.08 -28.91
N GLU A 285 7.63 4.37 -30.01
CA GLU A 285 8.25 4.62 -31.32
C GLU A 285 8.03 6.06 -31.80
N ASN A 286 6.81 6.60 -31.61
CA ASN A 286 6.43 7.99 -31.90
C ASN A 286 7.16 9.03 -31.03
N GLY A 287 7.53 8.66 -29.80
CA GLY A 287 8.28 9.52 -28.88
C GLY A 287 9.77 9.63 -29.18
N ARG A 288 10.30 8.80 -30.09
CA ARG A 288 11.71 8.88 -30.55
C ARG A 288 11.84 9.71 -31.83
N THR A 289 10.80 9.75 -32.64
CA THR A 289 10.73 10.50 -33.92
C THR A 289 10.25 11.94 -33.75
N TYR A 290 9.31 12.23 -32.85
CA TYR A 290 8.64 13.54 -32.79
C TYR A 290 9.12 14.51 -31.71
N SER A 291 10.04 14.13 -30.79
CA SER A 291 10.81 15.02 -29.88
C SER A 291 11.47 14.21 -28.76
N LYS A 292 12.55 14.71 -28.14
CA LYS A 292 13.17 14.08 -26.94
C LYS A 292 12.15 14.01 -25.78
N SER A 293 11.40 12.92 -25.67
CA SER A 293 10.53 12.61 -24.52
C SER A 293 11.30 11.90 -23.42
N THR A 294 11.05 12.24 -22.16
CA THR A 294 11.68 11.58 -20.99
C THR A 294 10.96 10.30 -20.57
N GLY A 295 9.74 10.06 -21.07
CA GLY A 295 8.91 8.92 -20.68
C GLY A 295 8.37 8.97 -19.24
N ILE A 296 8.41 10.16 -18.62
CA ILE A 296 7.98 10.38 -17.23
C ILE A 296 6.58 11.02 -17.16
N GLY A 297 6.15 11.75 -18.20
CA GLY A 297 4.90 12.54 -18.16
C GLY A 297 3.61 11.72 -17.96
N LEU A 298 3.53 10.51 -18.54
CA LEU A 298 2.37 9.63 -18.40
C LEU A 298 2.52 8.62 -17.23
N TYR A 299 3.67 8.63 -16.55
CA TYR A 299 3.87 7.80 -15.37
C TYR A 299 3.04 8.36 -14.23
N VAL A 300 1.89 7.75 -14.02
CA VAL A 300 1.12 7.87 -12.79
C VAL A 300 1.23 6.52 -12.12
N PRO A 301 1.81 6.40 -10.90
CA PRO A 301 1.75 5.17 -10.14
C PRO A 301 0.30 4.72 -10.10
N THR A 302 0.04 3.50 -10.56
CA THR A 302 -1.31 2.95 -10.58
C THR A 302 -1.74 2.77 -9.13
N ALA A 303 -2.30 3.83 -8.54
CA ALA A 303 -2.74 3.86 -7.16
C ALA A 303 -4.00 3.00 -7.09
N LYS A 304 -3.84 1.77 -6.62
CA LYS A 304 -4.96 0.91 -6.27
C LYS A 304 -5.54 1.42 -4.95
N PRO A 305 -6.81 1.84 -4.89
CA PRO A 305 -7.41 2.29 -3.64
C PRO A 305 -7.25 1.19 -2.59
N ILE A 306 -6.70 1.51 -1.41
CA ILE A 306 -6.63 0.53 -0.32
C ILE A 306 -7.87 0.73 0.56
N PHE A 307 -8.72 -0.29 0.65
CA PHE A 307 -9.89 -0.28 1.53
C PHE A 307 -9.52 -0.91 2.87
N HIS A 308 -9.36 -0.08 3.90
CA HIS A 308 -9.14 -0.54 5.27
C HIS A 308 -10.46 -0.96 5.91
N SER A 309 -10.57 -2.22 6.31
CA SER A 309 -11.73 -2.76 7.02
C SER A 309 -11.31 -3.60 8.22
N ASP A 310 -12.22 -3.77 9.17
CA ASP A 310 -12.09 -4.85 10.14
C ASP A 310 -12.40 -6.22 9.48
N ARG A 311 -12.32 -7.29 10.28
CA ARG A 311 -12.69 -8.66 9.86
C ARG A 311 -14.18 -8.97 10.09
N GLY A 312 -15.04 -7.96 10.19
CA GLY A 312 -16.47 -8.14 10.28
C GLY A 312 -17.02 -8.97 9.11
N PHE A 313 -18.04 -9.79 9.37
CA PHE A 313 -18.59 -10.73 8.38
C PHE A 313 -19.04 -10.06 7.07
N GLN A 314 -19.44 -8.79 7.15
CA GLN A 314 -19.87 -8.00 6.00
C GLN A 314 -18.72 -7.74 5.03
N TYR A 315 -17.52 -7.44 5.57
CA TYR A 315 -16.33 -7.11 4.79
C TYR A 315 -15.53 -8.34 4.34
N THR A 316 -15.71 -9.49 5.00
CA THR A 316 -15.12 -10.77 4.57
C THR A 316 -16.00 -11.50 3.54
N SER A 317 -17.17 -10.98 3.22
CA SER A 317 -18.10 -11.60 2.28
C SER A 317 -17.58 -11.56 0.83
N LYS A 318 -17.88 -12.62 0.05
CA LYS A 318 -17.56 -12.68 -1.39
C LYS A 318 -18.19 -11.52 -2.18
N ILE A 319 -19.40 -11.10 -1.78
CA ILE A 319 -20.12 -9.99 -2.40
C ILE A 319 -19.34 -8.69 -2.23
N PHE A 320 -18.84 -8.42 -1.02
CA PHE A 320 -18.06 -7.22 -0.75
C PHE A 320 -16.68 -7.26 -1.44
N LYS A 321 -16.03 -8.43 -1.45
CA LYS A 321 -14.77 -8.63 -2.17
C LYS A 321 -14.94 -8.35 -3.68
N SER A 322 -16.00 -8.86 -4.29
CA SER A 322 -16.31 -8.59 -5.71
C SER A 322 -16.54 -7.10 -5.98
N LYS A 323 -17.17 -6.36 -5.07
CA LYS A 323 -17.30 -4.90 -5.20
C LYS A 323 -15.94 -4.18 -5.19
N LEU A 324 -15.01 -4.59 -4.33
CA LEU A 324 -13.66 -4.03 -4.28
C LEU A 324 -12.84 -4.38 -5.53
N ASP A 325 -12.95 -5.61 -6.02
CA ASP A 325 -12.25 -6.05 -7.22
C ASP A 325 -12.75 -5.28 -8.47
N ASN A 326 -14.05 -4.98 -8.55
CA ASN A 326 -14.63 -4.16 -9.63
C ASN A 326 -14.10 -2.72 -9.68
N ILE A 327 -13.63 -2.17 -8.55
CA ILE A 327 -12.99 -0.84 -8.49
C ILE A 327 -11.46 -0.94 -8.42
N SER A 328 -10.89 -2.12 -8.66
CA SER A 328 -9.45 -2.39 -8.54
C SER A 328 -8.85 -1.99 -7.18
N ALA A 329 -9.66 -2.04 -6.11
CA ALA A 329 -9.22 -1.70 -4.76
C ALA A 329 -8.56 -2.89 -4.06
N THR A 330 -7.44 -2.64 -3.39
CA THR A 330 -6.77 -3.63 -2.54
C THR A 330 -7.45 -3.63 -1.17
N GLN A 331 -8.05 -4.76 -0.78
CA GLN A 331 -8.60 -4.90 0.56
C GLN A 331 -7.48 -5.09 1.58
N SER A 332 -7.43 -4.24 2.60
CA SER A 332 -6.51 -4.36 3.72
C SER A 332 -7.30 -4.57 5.00
N MET A 333 -7.20 -5.77 5.58
CA MET A 333 -7.90 -6.14 6.81
C MET A 333 -6.96 -6.10 8.01
N SER A 334 -7.50 -5.78 9.19
CA SER A 334 -6.79 -5.92 10.46
C SER A 334 -6.32 -7.37 10.70
N ARG A 335 -5.18 -7.52 11.40
CA ARG A 335 -4.64 -8.85 11.73
C ARG A 335 -5.60 -9.60 12.63
N VAL A 336 -5.65 -10.93 12.51
CA VAL A 336 -6.44 -11.78 13.42
C VAL A 336 -6.01 -11.48 14.86
N GLY A 337 -6.96 -11.08 15.70
CA GLY A 337 -6.72 -10.84 17.13
C GLY A 337 -6.03 -9.51 17.49
N ARG A 338 -5.86 -8.55 16.55
CA ARG A 338 -5.40 -7.18 16.86
C ARG A 338 -6.50 -6.14 16.61
N CYS A 339 -7.31 -5.87 17.64
CA CYS A 339 -8.32 -4.81 17.62
C CYS A 339 -7.73 -3.38 17.54
N ILE A 340 -6.48 -3.19 17.97
CA ILE A 340 -5.81 -1.88 18.01
C ILE A 340 -5.70 -1.24 16.61
N ASP A 341 -5.56 -2.04 15.55
CA ASP A 341 -5.42 -1.55 14.18
C ASP A 341 -6.68 -0.78 13.70
N ASN A 342 -7.86 -1.10 14.25
CA ASN A 342 -9.13 -0.41 13.97
C ASN A 342 -9.48 0.65 15.04
N GLY A 343 -8.68 0.74 16.11
CA GLY A 343 -8.94 1.59 17.27
C GLY A 343 -9.22 3.07 16.96
N PRO A 344 -8.52 3.72 16.02
CA PRO A 344 -8.84 5.10 15.63
C PRO A 344 -10.24 5.25 15.03
N MET A 345 -10.65 4.30 14.18
CA MET A 345 -11.96 4.34 13.52
C MET A 345 -13.07 3.94 14.47
N GLU A 346 -12.83 2.98 15.36
CA GLU A 346 -13.72 2.65 16.48
C GLU A 346 -13.90 3.84 17.43
N GLY A 347 -12.84 4.59 17.71
CA GLY A 347 -12.92 5.81 18.51
C GLY A 347 -13.77 6.90 17.85
N PHE A 348 -13.64 7.09 16.54
CA PHE A 348 -14.51 7.98 15.77
C PHE A 348 -15.97 7.53 15.83
N TRP A 349 -16.26 6.26 15.52
CA TRP A 349 -17.62 5.74 15.53
C TRP A 349 -18.24 5.73 16.93
N GLY A 350 -17.44 5.49 17.96
CA GLY A 350 -17.84 5.62 19.35
C GLY A 350 -18.31 7.03 19.66
N SER A 351 -17.50 8.04 19.30
CA SER A 351 -17.83 9.46 19.50
C SER A 351 -19.09 9.86 18.72
N LEU A 352 -19.18 9.50 17.44
CA LEU A 352 -20.35 9.77 16.60
C LEU A 352 -21.62 9.17 17.20
N LYS A 353 -21.52 7.93 17.71
CA LYS A 353 -22.67 7.27 18.32
C LYS A 353 -23.08 7.92 19.64
N SER A 354 -22.12 8.19 20.53
CA SER A 354 -22.42 8.75 21.86
C SER A 354 -22.88 10.20 21.81
N GLU A 355 -22.34 10.99 20.89
CA GLU A 355 -22.59 12.44 20.85
C GLU A 355 -23.68 12.85 19.87
N MET A 356 -24.03 12.01 18.90
CA MET A 356 -25.06 12.34 17.91
C MET A 356 -26.14 11.25 17.84
N TYR A 357 -25.77 9.99 17.61
CA TYR A 357 -26.75 8.95 17.29
C TYR A 357 -27.63 8.58 18.49
N TYR A 358 -27.07 8.40 19.68
CA TYR A 358 -27.82 7.96 20.86
C TYR A 358 -28.62 9.09 21.54
N LEU A 359 -28.31 10.35 21.24
CA LEU A 359 -28.98 11.50 21.85
C LEU A 359 -30.27 11.90 21.14
N LYS A 360 -30.51 11.39 19.92
CA LYS A 360 -31.67 11.76 19.09
C LYS A 360 -32.34 10.53 18.48
N LYS A 361 -33.67 10.56 18.37
CA LYS A 361 -34.42 9.59 17.57
C LYS A 361 -34.64 10.15 16.16
N PHE A 362 -34.35 9.33 15.16
CA PHE A 362 -34.51 9.66 13.74
C PHE A 362 -35.74 8.94 13.19
N GLN A 363 -36.61 9.67 12.50
CA GLN A 363 -37.85 9.09 11.94
C GLN A 363 -37.68 8.69 10.47
N THR A 364 -36.74 9.30 9.76
CA THR A 364 -36.47 9.01 8.34
C THR A 364 -34.99 8.77 8.09
N PHE A 365 -34.70 8.05 7.01
CA PHE A 365 -33.33 7.82 6.56
C PHE A 365 -32.61 9.12 6.20
N ASP A 366 -33.30 10.04 5.52
CA ASP A 366 -32.72 11.33 5.12
C ASP A 366 -32.36 12.20 6.32
N GLU A 367 -33.15 12.15 7.39
CA GLU A 367 -32.84 12.85 8.64
C GLU A 367 -31.57 12.30 9.30
N LEU A 368 -31.42 10.96 9.35
CA LEU A 368 -30.23 10.31 9.87
C LEU A 368 -29.00 10.61 9.01
N LYS A 369 -29.14 10.54 7.68
CA LYS A 369 -28.06 10.84 6.74
C LYS A 369 -27.57 12.28 6.93
N LEU A 370 -28.48 13.25 6.97
CA LEU A 370 -28.14 14.66 7.18
C LEU A 370 -27.43 14.87 8.53
N ALA A 371 -27.88 14.19 9.59
CA ALA A 371 -27.23 14.28 10.90
C ALA A 371 -25.82 13.70 10.92
N ILE A 372 -25.60 12.59 10.21
CA ILE A 372 -24.28 12.00 10.03
C ILE A 372 -23.37 12.95 9.25
N ASP A 373 -23.83 13.49 8.12
CA ASP A 373 -23.07 14.42 7.28
C ASP A 373 -22.65 15.66 8.08
N ASN A 374 -23.58 16.26 8.83
CA ASN A 374 -23.32 17.40 9.70
C ASN A 374 -22.34 17.08 10.83
N TYR A 375 -22.43 15.89 11.42
CA TYR A 375 -21.51 15.48 12.48
C TYR A 375 -20.10 15.24 11.94
N ILE A 376 -19.97 14.66 10.74
CA ILE A 376 -18.68 14.47 10.08
C ILE A 376 -18.03 15.83 9.79
N ASP A 377 -18.80 16.80 9.29
CA ASP A 377 -18.31 18.16 9.06
C ASP A 377 -17.85 18.82 10.38
N PHE A 378 -18.66 18.75 11.43
CA PHE A 378 -18.30 19.23 12.76
C PHE A 378 -17.03 18.55 13.29
N TYR A 379 -16.95 17.22 13.21
CA TYR A 379 -15.82 16.45 13.72
C TYR A 379 -14.52 16.85 13.02
N ASN A 380 -14.55 17.04 11.70
CA ASN A 380 -13.35 17.34 10.92
C ASN A 380 -12.94 18.82 11.01
N ASN A 381 -13.90 19.74 10.97
CA ASN A 381 -13.63 21.17 10.78
C ASN A 381 -13.78 22.02 12.05
N LYS A 382 -14.42 21.51 13.10
CA LYS A 382 -14.79 22.31 14.29
C LYS A 382 -14.39 21.67 15.63
N ARG A 383 -14.29 20.34 15.69
CA ARG A 383 -14.02 19.62 16.94
C ARG A 383 -12.56 19.75 17.37
N LEU A 384 -12.33 20.54 18.41
CA LEU A 384 -11.00 20.68 19.01
C LEU A 384 -10.61 19.39 19.75
N GLN A 385 -9.40 18.88 19.48
CA GLN A 385 -8.89 17.68 20.14
C GLN A 385 -7.64 17.98 20.94
N LYS A 386 -7.63 17.60 22.23
CA LYS A 386 -6.46 17.76 23.10
C LYS A 386 -5.20 17.06 22.55
N LYS A 387 -5.38 15.89 21.91
CA LYS A 387 -4.31 15.14 21.23
C LYS A 387 -3.68 15.92 20.06
N LEU A 388 -4.47 16.78 19.41
CA LEU A 388 -4.04 17.63 18.30
C LEU A 388 -3.68 19.04 18.77
N LYS A 389 -3.26 19.19 20.04
CA LYS A 389 -2.92 20.49 20.66
C LYS A 389 -4.04 21.53 20.60
N GLY A 390 -5.30 21.07 20.61
CA GLY A 390 -6.47 21.95 20.60
C GLY A 390 -6.92 22.38 19.20
N LEU A 391 -6.40 21.78 18.14
CA LEU A 391 -6.86 22.02 16.77
C LEU A 391 -7.93 21.00 16.35
N SER A 392 -8.73 21.35 15.35
CA SER A 392 -9.57 20.38 14.64
C SER A 392 -8.72 19.45 13.77
N PRO A 393 -9.22 18.25 13.42
CA PRO A 393 -8.52 17.32 12.55
C PRO A 393 -8.04 17.95 11.23
N MET A 394 -8.84 18.81 10.60
CA MET A 394 -8.45 19.49 9.37
C MET A 394 -7.41 20.58 9.61
N GLU A 395 -7.56 21.44 10.62
CA GLU A 395 -6.56 22.47 10.94
C GLU A 395 -5.20 21.88 11.29
N TYR A 396 -5.17 20.81 12.08
CA TYR A 396 -3.94 20.09 12.41
C TYR A 396 -3.26 19.55 11.14
N ARG A 397 -4.05 19.05 10.19
CA ARG A 397 -3.56 18.52 8.91
C ARG A 397 -3.09 19.64 7.97
N GLU A 398 -3.73 20.80 7.99
CA GLU A 398 -3.30 21.96 7.20
C GLU A 398 -1.98 22.55 7.70
N GLN A 399 -1.73 22.56 9.02
CA GLN A 399 -0.43 22.98 9.56
C GLN A 399 0.72 22.11 9.06
N THR A 400 0.52 20.79 8.95
CA THR A 400 1.53 19.87 8.38
C THR A 400 1.77 20.03 6.87
N LEU A 401 1.01 20.89 6.18
CA LEU A 401 1.22 21.19 4.75
C LEU A 401 1.96 22.51 4.51
N VAL A 402 1.98 23.38 5.53
CA VAL A 402 2.64 24.70 5.49
C VAL A 402 4.05 24.64 6.10
N ALA A 403 4.25 23.74 7.05
CA ALA A 403 5.58 23.30 7.52
C ALA A 403 6.16 22.27 6.55
#